data_AF-A0A180GDI2-F1
#
_entry.id   AF-A0A180GDI2-F1
#
_cell.length_a   1.000
_cell.length_b   1.000
_cell.length_c   1.000
_cell.angle_alpha   90.00
_cell.angle_beta   90.00
_cell.angle_gamma   90.00
#
_symmetry.space_group_name_H-M   'P 1'
#
loop_
_entity.id
_entity.type
_entity.pdbx_description
1 polymer ?
#
loop_
_entity_poly.entity_id
_entity_poly.type
_entity_poly.pdbx_seq_one_letter_code
_entity_poly.pdbx_strand_id
1 'polypeptide(L)'
;MLREPWRTLNCLSALGLAHLKSIGLYSSPRREGEAARTPRAREARGIVQLEAAPAAPVPRCGRMHLEACGLPDKPRDCWHYGDLAVFGFERLREKYNPTDAELPDPPHIEHAFSALCIDKVNAQQETASQPTQSDDHHLKELKSYRLYRLKKTFQKKLSYRMYDIFGAAVELIQHAGLSSTPLTAEGDTNSLQKTLRFSVNHALHNIKMMTNCLQASELTVVQDSWQRRRGCIRTMLQSTVEKLNLSTNSTSAKYQAQPPEKFVGETVIQLAKLTLPIMKLCKIFFAKFSNRGLALERLPNFTEISSGQLEDLVNSVGHVVDDIRQLMLHLSFANGHPGGDATSEDFTRIAKSLKSRFESPLFLVLMYFIPLIPDPDGLNVQKYYTSWCVTWNNQMAVAIKNFIHVAESYIDIP
;
A
#
# COMPACT_ATOMS: atom_id res chain seq x y z
N MET A 1 8.27 -30.02 5.12
CA MET A 1 6.81 -29.80 4.94
C MET A 1 6.46 -28.49 4.21
N LEU A 2 7.38 -27.89 3.44
CA LEU A 2 7.18 -26.67 2.62
C LEU A 2 6.50 -26.90 1.26
N ARG A 3 6.15 -28.14 0.94
CA ARG A 3 5.58 -28.48 -0.37
C ARG A 3 4.10 -28.10 -0.46
N GLU A 4 3.31 -28.16 0.61
CA GLU A 4 1.86 -28.06 0.44
C GLU A 4 1.31 -26.66 0.25
N PRO A 5 1.64 -25.61 1.04
CA PRO A 5 1.06 -24.28 0.81
C PRO A 5 1.51 -23.67 -0.53
N TRP A 6 2.78 -23.87 -0.91
CA TRP A 6 3.32 -23.46 -2.20
C TRP A 6 2.82 -24.32 -3.35
N ARG A 7 2.53 -25.61 -3.14
CA ARG A 7 1.81 -26.42 -4.14
C ARG A 7 0.36 -26.00 -4.23
N THR A 8 -0.33 -25.63 -3.15
CA THR A 8 -1.72 -25.16 -3.23
C THR A 8 -1.76 -23.80 -3.92
N LEU A 9 -0.81 -22.89 -3.69
CA LEU A 9 -0.70 -21.61 -4.41
C LEU A 9 -0.23 -21.77 -5.86
N ASN A 10 0.75 -22.64 -6.15
CA ASN A 10 1.17 -22.93 -7.53
C ASN A 10 0.12 -23.74 -8.30
N CYS A 11 -0.57 -24.68 -7.65
CA CYS A 11 -1.72 -25.40 -8.20
C CYS A 11 -2.90 -24.45 -8.38
N LEU A 12 -3.15 -23.47 -7.50
CA LEU A 12 -4.18 -22.45 -7.75
C LEU A 12 -3.77 -21.49 -8.88
N SER A 13 -2.48 -21.20 -9.05
CA SER A 13 -1.99 -20.43 -10.21
C SER A 13 -2.10 -21.24 -11.50
N ALA A 14 -1.79 -22.54 -11.49
CA ALA A 14 -1.78 -23.41 -12.65
C ALA A 14 -3.17 -23.96 -13.00
N LEU A 15 -3.99 -24.37 -12.04
CA LEU A 15 -5.41 -24.74 -12.21
C LEU A 15 -6.25 -23.49 -12.48
N GLY A 16 -5.98 -22.37 -11.80
CA GLY A 16 -6.66 -21.10 -12.09
C GLY A 16 -6.39 -20.62 -13.51
N LEU A 17 -5.12 -20.60 -13.96
CA LEU A 17 -4.79 -20.22 -15.33
C LEU A 17 -5.21 -21.26 -16.37
N ALA A 18 -5.09 -22.57 -16.10
CA ALA A 18 -5.48 -23.61 -17.06
C ALA A 18 -7.00 -23.71 -17.21
N HIS A 19 -7.76 -23.55 -16.12
CA HIS A 19 -9.22 -23.63 -16.15
C HIS A 19 -9.85 -22.33 -16.68
N LEU A 20 -9.30 -21.15 -16.36
CA LEU A 20 -9.72 -19.88 -16.98
C LEU A 20 -9.41 -19.82 -18.49
N LYS A 21 -8.35 -20.53 -18.94
CA LYS A 21 -8.00 -20.69 -20.36
C LYS A 21 -8.93 -21.69 -21.06
N SER A 22 -9.39 -22.75 -20.37
CA SER A 22 -10.33 -23.73 -20.94
C SER A 22 -11.77 -23.21 -21.04
N ILE A 23 -12.14 -22.19 -20.25
CA ILE A 23 -13.49 -21.56 -20.25
C ILE A 23 -13.49 -20.25 -21.08
N GLY A 24 -12.38 -19.92 -21.76
CA GLY A 24 -12.30 -18.76 -22.68
C GLY A 24 -12.22 -17.38 -22.02
N LEU A 25 -11.94 -17.30 -20.71
CA LEU A 25 -11.97 -16.08 -19.91
C LEU A 25 -10.60 -15.39 -19.74
N TYR A 26 -9.52 -15.96 -20.31
CA TYR A 26 -8.18 -15.38 -20.30
C TYR A 26 -7.46 -15.62 -21.64
N SER A 27 -7.21 -14.55 -22.39
CA SER A 27 -6.23 -14.54 -23.49
C SER A 27 -4.92 -13.95 -22.99
N SER A 28 -3.83 -14.70 -23.12
CA SER A 28 -2.49 -14.20 -22.79
C SER A 28 -2.15 -13.03 -23.71
N PRO A 29 -1.54 -11.94 -23.21
CA PRO A 29 -1.09 -10.87 -24.10
C PRO A 29 -0.05 -11.44 -25.07
N ARG A 30 -0.29 -11.27 -26.38
CA ARG A 30 0.73 -11.45 -27.40
C ARG A 30 1.97 -10.66 -26.96
N ARG A 31 3.12 -11.32 -26.90
CA ARG A 31 4.41 -10.63 -26.90
C ARG A 31 4.53 -9.87 -28.22
N GLU A 32 4.18 -8.59 -28.19
CA GLU A 32 4.66 -7.61 -29.16
C GLU A 32 5.65 -6.69 -28.42
N GLY A 33 6.87 -6.60 -28.95
CA GLY A 33 7.77 -5.50 -28.62
C GLY A 33 9.09 -5.83 -27.90
N GLU A 34 9.75 -6.95 -28.21
CA GLU A 34 11.20 -7.02 -28.04
C GLU A 34 11.86 -6.34 -29.25
N ALA A 35 11.94 -5.01 -29.22
CA ALA A 35 12.75 -4.25 -30.16
C ALA A 35 14.22 -4.38 -29.75
N ALA A 36 14.86 -5.47 -30.20
CA ALA A 36 16.30 -5.58 -30.23
C ALA A 36 16.87 -4.52 -31.18
N ARG A 37 17.64 -3.58 -30.63
CA ARG A 37 18.60 -2.78 -31.40
C ARG A 37 19.65 -3.73 -31.97
N THR A 38 19.79 -3.80 -33.28
CA THR A 38 21.06 -4.16 -33.92
C THR A 38 21.28 -3.36 -35.22
N PRO A 39 22.55 -3.11 -35.59
CA PRO A 39 22.90 -2.08 -36.57
C PRO A 39 22.77 -2.56 -38.03
N ARG A 40 22.67 -1.57 -38.92
CA ARG A 40 22.62 -1.64 -40.39
C ARG A 40 23.66 -2.61 -40.99
N ALA A 41 23.23 -3.48 -41.93
CA ALA A 41 23.83 -3.63 -43.26
C ALA A 41 23.03 -4.57 -44.20
N ARG A 42 22.67 -4.02 -45.37
CA ARG A 42 22.58 -4.56 -46.76
C ARG A 42 21.99 -5.96 -47.09
N GLU A 43 20.97 -5.87 -47.96
CA GLU A 43 20.78 -6.56 -49.27
C GLU A 43 20.83 -8.10 -49.36
N ALA A 44 19.69 -8.73 -49.70
CA ALA A 44 19.37 -9.17 -51.09
C ALA A 44 18.39 -10.38 -51.14
N ARG A 45 17.33 -10.19 -51.95
CA ARG A 45 16.59 -11.16 -52.78
C ARG A 45 15.81 -12.33 -52.15
N GLY A 46 14.50 -12.32 -52.47
CA GLY A 46 13.87 -13.44 -53.17
C GLY A 46 12.76 -14.16 -52.40
N ILE A 47 11.51 -13.69 -52.50
CA ILE A 47 10.34 -14.54 -52.20
C ILE A 47 9.26 -14.33 -53.26
N VAL A 48 8.87 -15.47 -53.81
CA VAL A 48 7.83 -15.75 -54.81
C VAL A 48 6.44 -15.45 -54.26
N GLN A 49 5.57 -14.87 -55.11
CA GLN A 49 4.15 -14.66 -54.88
C GLN A 49 3.41 -16.01 -54.72
N LEU A 50 2.52 -16.09 -53.74
CA LEU A 50 1.33 -16.94 -53.82
C LEU A 50 0.11 -16.20 -53.24
N GLU A 51 -0.98 -16.34 -53.98
CA GLU A 51 -2.20 -15.54 -53.98
C GLU A 51 -3.02 -15.58 -52.69
N ALA A 52 -3.77 -14.49 -52.49
CA ALA A 52 -4.77 -14.31 -51.46
C ALA A 52 -6.09 -15.03 -51.80
N ALA A 53 -6.67 -15.69 -50.80
CA ALA A 53 -8.08 -16.11 -50.79
C ALA A 53 -8.85 -15.30 -49.72
N PRO A 54 -10.17 -15.04 -49.91
CA PRO A 54 -10.87 -13.97 -49.21
C PRO A 54 -11.27 -14.31 -47.77
N ALA A 55 -11.33 -13.27 -46.95
CA ALA A 55 -11.74 -13.31 -45.56
C ALA A 55 -13.22 -13.71 -45.39
N ALA A 56 -13.46 -14.77 -44.61
CA ALA A 56 -14.78 -15.10 -44.06
C ALA A 56 -15.01 -14.35 -42.73
N PRO A 57 -16.27 -14.01 -42.38
CA PRO A 57 -16.57 -13.12 -41.28
C PRO A 57 -16.44 -13.80 -39.91
N VAL A 58 -15.90 -13.06 -38.93
CA VAL A 58 -15.77 -13.45 -37.53
C VAL A 58 -17.16 -13.49 -36.87
N PRO A 59 -17.59 -14.60 -36.23
CA PRO A 59 -18.85 -14.62 -35.49
C PRO A 59 -18.71 -13.87 -34.16
N ARG A 60 -19.69 -13.00 -33.86
CA ARG A 60 -19.90 -12.42 -32.53
C ARG A 60 -20.13 -13.54 -31.52
N CYS A 61 -19.19 -13.71 -30.59
CA CYS A 61 -19.29 -14.70 -29.52
C CYS A 61 -20.26 -14.20 -28.44
N GLY A 62 -21.51 -14.59 -28.56
CA GLY A 62 -22.52 -14.54 -27.51
C GLY A 62 -23.35 -15.81 -27.63
N ARG A 63 -23.33 -16.62 -26.57
CA ARG A 63 -23.92 -17.97 -26.45
C ARG A 63 -22.98 -19.09 -26.95
N MET A 64 -22.23 -19.68 -26.02
CA MET A 64 -21.63 -21.00 -26.23
C MET A 64 -22.76 -22.00 -26.48
N HIS A 65 -22.95 -22.41 -27.73
CA HIS A 65 -23.72 -23.61 -28.05
C HIS A 65 -22.91 -24.82 -27.58
N LEU A 66 -23.44 -25.51 -26.58
CA LEU A 66 -22.93 -26.78 -26.03
C LEU A 66 -23.22 -27.99 -26.95
N GLU A 67 -23.49 -27.78 -28.24
CA GLU A 67 -23.95 -28.83 -29.16
C GLU A 67 -22.85 -29.41 -30.08
N ALA A 68 -21.60 -28.94 -29.99
CA ALA A 68 -20.54 -29.40 -30.90
C ALA A 68 -19.70 -30.59 -30.40
N CYS A 69 -19.94 -31.07 -29.17
CA CYS A 69 -19.40 -32.34 -28.69
C CYS A 69 -20.60 -33.24 -28.44
N GLY A 70 -20.71 -34.36 -29.17
CA GLY A 70 -21.80 -35.34 -29.04
C GLY A 70 -21.84 -36.05 -27.68
N LEU A 71 -22.09 -35.28 -26.62
CA LEU A 71 -22.41 -35.72 -25.28
C LEU A 71 -23.94 -35.68 -25.12
N PRO A 72 -24.53 -36.70 -24.47
CA PRO A 72 -25.98 -36.79 -24.35
C PRO A 72 -26.55 -35.64 -23.53
N ASP A 73 -27.76 -35.21 -23.92
CA ASP A 73 -28.64 -34.23 -23.27
C ASP A 73 -29.00 -34.62 -21.81
N LYS A 74 -28.04 -34.53 -20.89
CA LYS A 74 -28.29 -34.74 -19.46
C LYS A 74 -27.53 -33.73 -18.60
N PRO A 75 -28.21 -32.67 -18.12
CA PRO A 75 -27.65 -31.78 -17.09
C PRO A 75 -27.28 -32.52 -15.79
N ARG A 76 -27.84 -33.71 -15.55
CA ARG A 76 -27.71 -34.48 -14.30
C ARG A 76 -26.41 -35.27 -14.16
N ASP A 77 -25.70 -35.60 -15.24
CA ASP A 77 -24.49 -36.44 -15.18
C ASP A 77 -23.24 -35.64 -14.73
N CYS A 78 -23.35 -34.31 -14.66
CA CYS A 78 -22.26 -33.39 -14.28
C CYS A 78 -22.37 -32.86 -12.85
N TRP A 79 -23.54 -33.00 -12.21
CA TRP A 79 -23.81 -32.42 -10.88
C TRP A 79 -22.87 -32.94 -9.81
N HIS A 80 -22.50 -34.21 -9.87
CA HIS A 80 -21.56 -34.79 -8.91
C HIS A 80 -20.23 -34.01 -8.84
N TYR A 81 -19.69 -33.58 -9.98
CA TYR A 81 -18.46 -32.80 -10.02
C TYR A 81 -18.65 -31.36 -9.58
N GLY A 82 -19.78 -30.73 -9.94
CA GLY A 82 -20.10 -29.38 -9.48
C GLY A 82 -20.37 -29.33 -7.98
N ASP A 83 -21.09 -30.31 -7.42
CA ASP A 83 -21.36 -30.44 -5.99
C ASP A 83 -20.06 -30.68 -5.20
N LEU A 84 -19.15 -31.51 -5.73
CA LEU A 84 -17.83 -31.72 -5.13
C LEU A 84 -17.00 -30.43 -5.13
N ALA A 85 -17.04 -29.66 -6.22
CA ALA A 85 -16.36 -28.37 -6.31
C ALA A 85 -16.96 -27.33 -5.36
N VAL A 86 -18.30 -27.23 -5.27
CA VAL A 86 -19.01 -26.37 -4.33
C VAL A 86 -18.63 -26.73 -2.90
N PHE A 87 -18.67 -28.01 -2.52
CA PHE A 87 -18.26 -28.48 -1.20
C PHE A 87 -16.81 -28.10 -0.88
N GLY A 88 -15.90 -28.28 -1.85
CA GLY A 88 -14.50 -27.89 -1.70
C GLY A 88 -14.32 -26.38 -1.48
N PHE A 89 -15.05 -25.56 -2.22
CA PHE A 89 -15.00 -24.11 -2.09
C PHE A 89 -15.66 -23.60 -0.81
N GLU A 90 -16.78 -24.16 -0.38
CA GLU A 90 -17.40 -23.80 0.91
C GLU A 90 -16.48 -24.14 2.08
N ARG A 91 -15.86 -25.33 2.09
CA ARG A 91 -14.86 -25.68 3.11
C ARG A 91 -13.67 -24.72 3.13
N LEU A 92 -13.22 -24.28 1.95
CA LEU A 92 -12.16 -23.27 1.87
C LEU A 92 -12.67 -21.90 2.34
N ARG A 93 -13.89 -21.51 1.98
CA ARG A 93 -14.52 -20.25 2.39
C ARG A 93 -14.62 -20.17 3.90
N GLU A 94 -15.12 -21.21 4.57
CA GLU A 94 -15.16 -21.32 6.03
C GLU A 94 -13.75 -21.15 6.63
N LYS A 95 -12.75 -21.84 6.08
CA LYS A 95 -11.35 -21.71 6.54
C LYS A 95 -10.79 -20.29 6.46
N TYR A 96 -11.28 -19.45 5.54
CA TYR A 96 -10.86 -18.06 5.39
C TYR A 96 -11.89 -17.06 5.90
N ASN A 97 -12.94 -17.50 6.61
CA ASN A 97 -13.99 -16.64 7.14
C ASN A 97 -13.39 -15.62 8.13
N PRO A 98 -13.57 -14.31 7.89
CA PRO A 98 -13.05 -13.29 8.78
C PRO A 98 -13.79 -13.16 10.12
N THR A 99 -15.00 -13.72 10.23
CA THR A 99 -15.84 -13.65 11.44
C THR A 99 -15.52 -14.77 12.43
N ASP A 100 -15.07 -15.93 11.93
CA ASP A 100 -14.45 -17.01 12.72
C ASP A 100 -12.96 -16.70 13.01
N ALA A 101 -12.59 -15.42 13.07
CA ALA A 101 -11.30 -14.98 13.59
C ALA A 101 -11.33 -14.82 15.11
N GLU A 102 -12.12 -15.63 15.84
CA GLU A 102 -11.52 -16.30 16.99
C GLU A 102 -10.36 -17.10 16.43
N LEU A 103 -9.17 -16.87 16.98
CA LEU A 103 -7.89 -17.42 16.53
C LEU A 103 -8.05 -18.62 15.58
N PRO A 104 -7.63 -18.55 14.29
CA PRO A 104 -7.43 -19.79 13.53
C PRO A 104 -6.58 -20.68 14.42
N ASP A 105 -7.09 -21.87 14.78
CA ASP A 105 -6.55 -22.75 15.83
C ASP A 105 -5.10 -22.37 16.12
N PRO A 106 -4.78 -21.75 17.28
CA PRO A 106 -3.44 -21.25 17.56
C PRO A 106 -2.33 -22.17 17.05
N PRO A 107 -2.41 -23.51 17.18
CA PRO A 107 -1.36 -24.37 16.65
C PRO A 107 -1.14 -24.32 15.14
N HIS A 108 -2.09 -23.97 14.25
CA HIS A 108 -1.88 -24.19 12.81
C HIS A 108 -1.18 -23.02 12.09
N ILE A 109 -1.54 -21.79 12.44
CA ILE A 109 -0.79 -20.61 11.99
C ILE A 109 0.50 -20.49 12.81
N GLU A 110 0.46 -20.70 14.12
CA GLU A 110 1.70 -20.74 14.90
C GLU A 110 2.62 -21.84 14.38
N HIS A 111 2.17 -23.05 14.06
CA HIS A 111 3.06 -24.08 13.52
C HIS A 111 3.61 -23.73 12.13
N ALA A 112 2.90 -22.97 11.28
CA ALA A 112 3.44 -22.49 10.01
C ALA A 112 4.48 -21.38 10.19
N PHE A 113 4.29 -20.50 11.18
CA PHE A 113 5.25 -19.45 11.55
C PHE A 113 6.42 -19.99 12.39
N SER A 114 6.18 -20.93 13.31
CA SER A 114 7.15 -21.72 14.07
C SER A 114 7.96 -22.63 13.16
N ALA A 115 7.38 -23.22 12.10
CA ALA A 115 8.17 -23.97 11.11
C ALA A 115 9.05 -23.08 10.23
N LEU A 116 8.75 -21.78 10.13
CA LEU A 116 9.64 -20.77 9.53
C LEU A 116 10.70 -20.27 10.53
N CYS A 117 10.41 -20.38 11.82
CA CYS A 117 11.27 -20.03 12.94
C CYS A 117 12.08 -21.25 13.39
N ILE A 118 13.28 -21.41 12.82
CA ILE A 118 14.27 -22.38 13.32
C ILE A 118 14.38 -22.27 14.86
N ASP A 119 14.54 -23.41 15.54
CA ASP A 119 14.48 -23.70 16.99
C ASP A 119 15.07 -22.67 17.99
N LYS A 120 15.79 -21.63 17.53
CA LYS A 120 16.26 -20.50 18.35
C LYS A 120 15.18 -19.46 18.67
N VAL A 121 14.01 -19.46 18.02
CA VAL A 121 12.95 -18.44 18.22
C VAL A 121 11.85 -18.89 19.19
N ASN A 122 11.80 -20.16 19.60
CA ASN A 122 10.79 -20.67 20.55
C ASN A 122 10.86 -19.95 21.91
N ALA A 123 11.98 -19.30 22.25
CA ALA A 123 12.10 -18.48 23.46
C ALA A 123 11.46 -17.07 23.36
N GLN A 124 11.01 -16.63 22.17
CA GLN A 124 10.50 -15.27 21.93
C GLN A 124 9.04 -15.24 21.43
N GLN A 125 8.40 -16.39 21.30
CA GLN A 125 7.08 -16.53 20.67
C GLN A 125 5.93 -15.86 21.44
N GLU A 126 6.09 -15.56 22.74
CA GLU A 126 5.14 -14.74 23.50
C GLU A 126 5.11 -13.26 23.07
N THR A 127 6.07 -12.78 22.25
CA THR A 127 6.22 -11.36 21.88
C THR A 127 5.82 -10.99 20.44
N ALA A 128 5.36 -11.94 19.62
CA ALA A 128 4.93 -11.68 18.23
C ALA A 128 3.63 -10.86 18.09
N SER A 129 3.09 -10.35 19.21
CA SER A 129 1.90 -9.52 19.30
C SER A 129 2.16 -8.06 18.90
N GLN A 130 3.40 -7.52 19.06
CA GLN A 130 3.76 -6.16 18.60
C GLN A 130 5.24 -6.05 18.16
N PRO A 131 5.57 -5.15 17.21
CA PRO A 131 6.95 -4.93 16.75
C PRO A 131 7.86 -4.19 17.74
N THR A 132 7.57 -4.22 19.05
CA THR A 132 8.31 -3.47 20.08
C THR A 132 9.65 -4.09 20.44
N GLN A 133 10.03 -5.20 19.82
CA GLN A 133 11.26 -5.90 20.13
C GLN A 133 12.48 -5.10 19.63
N SER A 134 13.36 -4.75 20.57
CA SER A 134 14.62 -4.06 20.29
C SER A 134 15.72 -5.00 19.84
N ASP A 135 15.71 -6.27 20.22
CA ASP A 135 16.92 -7.11 20.16
C ASP A 135 17.03 -7.99 18.91
N ASP A 136 16.24 -7.70 17.87
CA ASP A 136 16.11 -8.53 16.67
C ASP A 136 16.91 -8.03 15.46
N HIS A 137 17.85 -7.11 15.68
CA HIS A 137 18.68 -6.43 14.67
C HIS A 137 19.29 -7.39 13.62
N HIS A 138 19.74 -8.57 14.06
CA HIS A 138 20.45 -9.56 13.24
C HIS A 138 19.54 -10.52 12.45
N LEU A 139 18.21 -10.47 12.66
CA LEU A 139 17.27 -11.47 12.14
C LEU A 139 16.84 -11.27 10.68
N LYS A 140 17.26 -10.18 10.02
CA LYS A 140 17.00 -9.89 8.59
C LYS A 140 15.53 -10.10 8.18
N GLU A 141 15.21 -11.12 7.37
CA GLU A 141 13.85 -11.46 6.94
C GLU A 141 12.93 -11.85 8.10
N LEU A 142 13.50 -12.38 9.18
CA LEU A 142 12.81 -12.90 10.36
C LEU A 142 12.60 -11.85 11.45
N LYS A 143 12.93 -10.58 11.19
CA LYS A 143 12.61 -9.47 12.10
C LYS A 143 11.11 -9.46 12.42
N SER A 144 10.79 -9.23 13.70
CA SER A 144 9.43 -9.27 14.24
C SER A 144 8.48 -8.31 13.51
N TYR A 145 8.97 -7.14 13.07
CA TYR A 145 8.23 -6.20 12.25
C TYR A 145 7.77 -6.81 10.91
N ARG A 146 8.65 -7.54 10.21
CA ARG A 146 8.34 -8.17 8.92
C ARG A 146 7.34 -9.30 9.11
N LEU A 147 7.55 -10.14 10.12
CA LEU A 147 6.62 -11.23 10.46
C LEU A 147 5.24 -10.69 10.86
N TYR A 148 5.20 -9.64 11.68
CA TYR A 148 3.96 -8.95 12.07
C TYR A 148 3.23 -8.39 10.84
N ARG A 149 3.95 -7.71 9.93
CA ARG A 149 3.36 -7.16 8.71
C ARG A 149 2.87 -8.27 7.77
N LEU A 150 3.58 -9.40 7.69
CA LEU A 150 3.15 -10.59 6.94
C LEU A 150 1.85 -11.15 7.53
N LYS A 151 1.82 -11.42 8.85
CA LYS A 151 0.65 -11.91 9.59
C LYS A 151 -0.55 -11.00 9.41
N LYS A 152 -0.38 -9.69 9.61
CA LYS A 152 -1.42 -8.67 9.44
C LYS A 152 -1.95 -8.62 8.02
N THR A 153 -1.08 -8.74 7.01
CA THR A 153 -1.50 -8.73 5.60
C THR A 153 -2.27 -10.00 5.24
N PHE A 154 -1.83 -11.15 5.74
CA PHE A 154 -2.54 -12.41 5.56
C PHE A 154 -3.94 -12.33 6.20
N GLN A 155 -3.98 -12.12 7.53
CA GLN A 155 -5.22 -12.16 8.31
C GLN A 155 -6.21 -11.06 7.89
N LYS A 156 -5.75 -9.80 7.79
CA LYS A 156 -6.66 -8.66 7.58
C LYS A 156 -6.97 -8.35 6.12
N LYS A 157 -6.27 -8.98 5.16
CA LYS A 157 -6.46 -8.65 3.74
C LYS A 157 -6.57 -9.87 2.85
N LEU A 158 -5.65 -10.83 2.94
CA LEU A 158 -5.68 -11.98 2.06
C LEU A 158 -6.85 -12.91 2.41
N SER A 159 -7.08 -13.20 3.70
CA SER A 159 -8.19 -14.06 4.13
C SER A 159 -9.55 -13.56 3.64
N TYR A 160 -9.85 -12.26 3.82
CA TYR A 160 -11.06 -11.63 3.28
C TYR A 160 -11.20 -11.84 1.76
N ARG A 161 -10.12 -11.70 0.99
CA ARG A 161 -10.16 -11.90 -0.46
C ARG A 161 -10.34 -13.37 -0.84
N MET A 162 -9.76 -14.29 -0.09
CA MET A 162 -9.96 -15.72 -0.31
C MET A 162 -11.41 -16.11 -0.03
N TYR A 163 -11.99 -15.60 1.07
CA TYR A 163 -13.41 -15.74 1.38
C TYR A 163 -14.30 -15.25 0.21
N ASP A 164 -14.06 -14.03 -0.28
CA ASP A 164 -14.82 -13.45 -1.40
C ASP A 164 -14.69 -14.29 -2.69
N ILE A 165 -13.49 -14.78 -2.99
CA ILE A 165 -13.20 -15.60 -4.18
C ILE A 165 -13.97 -16.92 -4.12
N PHE A 166 -13.93 -17.60 -2.99
CA PHE A 166 -14.59 -18.90 -2.84
C PHE A 166 -16.11 -18.77 -2.84
N GLY A 167 -16.67 -17.74 -2.18
CA GLY A 167 -18.10 -17.44 -2.27
C GLY A 167 -18.55 -17.17 -3.71
N ALA A 168 -17.84 -16.29 -4.43
CA ALA A 168 -18.16 -16.00 -5.83
C ALA A 168 -18.02 -17.23 -6.75
N ALA A 169 -17.06 -18.12 -6.47
CA ALA A 169 -16.91 -19.37 -7.23
C ALA A 169 -18.09 -20.33 -7.02
N VAL A 170 -18.56 -20.49 -5.78
CA VAL A 170 -19.75 -21.29 -5.46
C VAL A 170 -20.98 -20.76 -6.19
N GLU A 171 -21.22 -19.45 -6.11
CA GLU A 171 -22.37 -18.81 -6.76
C GLU A 171 -22.32 -18.94 -8.29
N LEU A 172 -21.13 -18.85 -8.90
CA LEU A 172 -20.96 -19.05 -10.34
C LEU A 172 -21.23 -20.50 -10.78
N ILE A 173 -20.81 -21.50 -9.99
CA ILE A 173 -21.08 -22.92 -10.28
C ILE A 173 -22.58 -23.21 -10.20
N GLN A 174 -23.26 -22.67 -9.18
CA GLN A 174 -24.70 -22.79 -9.03
C GLN A 174 -25.45 -22.07 -10.16
N HIS A 175 -25.04 -20.85 -10.52
CA HIS A 175 -25.64 -20.09 -11.63
C HIS A 175 -25.42 -20.74 -13.00
N ALA A 176 -24.33 -21.49 -13.17
CA ALA A 176 -24.07 -22.27 -14.38
C ALA A 176 -24.91 -23.58 -14.47
N GLY A 177 -25.72 -23.90 -13.46
CA GLY A 177 -26.52 -25.13 -13.41
C GLY A 177 -25.68 -26.39 -13.25
N LEU A 178 -24.43 -26.24 -12.80
CA LEU A 178 -23.46 -27.35 -12.67
C LEU A 178 -23.56 -28.06 -11.32
N SER A 179 -24.29 -27.51 -10.35
CA SER A 179 -24.52 -28.07 -9.01
C SER A 179 -26.00 -28.42 -8.84
N SER A 180 -26.29 -29.43 -8.02
CA SER A 180 -27.65 -29.83 -7.63
C SER A 180 -28.27 -28.87 -6.62
N THR A 181 -27.46 -28.05 -5.94
CA THR A 181 -27.92 -27.02 -5.00
C THR A 181 -28.58 -25.86 -5.74
N PRO A 182 -29.83 -25.46 -5.40
CA PRO A 182 -30.53 -24.37 -6.06
C PRO A 182 -29.86 -23.01 -5.81
N LEU A 183 -30.03 -22.07 -6.75
CA LEU A 183 -29.50 -20.70 -6.64
C LEU A 183 -29.96 -20.07 -5.32
N THR A 184 -29.01 -19.55 -4.54
CA THR A 184 -29.30 -18.82 -3.30
C THR A 184 -29.60 -17.33 -3.52
N ALA A 185 -29.32 -16.77 -4.70
CA ALA A 185 -29.59 -15.36 -5.01
C ALA A 185 -29.82 -15.10 -6.52
N GLU A 186 -30.74 -14.18 -6.84
CA GLU A 186 -30.96 -13.60 -8.19
C GLU A 186 -29.81 -12.64 -8.59
N GLY A 187 -28.56 -13.07 -8.47
CA GLY A 187 -27.39 -12.28 -8.84
C GLY A 187 -27.09 -12.38 -10.34
N ASP A 188 -26.98 -11.25 -11.04
CA ASP A 188 -26.50 -11.20 -12.44
C ASP A 188 -25.09 -11.82 -12.54
N THR A 189 -24.91 -12.83 -13.40
CA THR A 189 -23.63 -13.51 -13.65
C THR A 189 -22.49 -12.51 -13.96
N ASN A 190 -22.79 -11.41 -14.65
CA ASN A 190 -21.78 -10.39 -14.95
C ASN A 190 -21.30 -9.65 -13.70
N SER A 191 -22.17 -9.47 -12.71
CA SER A 191 -21.81 -8.86 -11.43
C SER A 191 -20.89 -9.80 -10.63
N LEU A 192 -21.18 -11.10 -10.61
CA LEU A 192 -20.36 -12.12 -9.94
C LEU A 192 -18.97 -12.24 -10.55
N GLN A 193 -18.88 -12.24 -11.89
CA GLN A 193 -17.60 -12.26 -12.59
C GLN A 193 -16.76 -11.01 -12.30
N LYS A 194 -17.40 -9.83 -12.19
CA LYS A 194 -16.71 -8.59 -11.80
C LYS A 194 -16.18 -8.67 -10.37
N THR A 195 -16.99 -9.19 -9.44
CA THR A 195 -16.60 -9.40 -8.03
C THR A 195 -15.44 -10.39 -7.93
N LEU A 196 -15.52 -11.55 -8.60
CA LEU A 196 -14.44 -12.53 -8.62
C LEU A 196 -13.14 -11.93 -9.15
N ARG A 197 -13.19 -11.25 -10.30
CA ARG A 197 -12.01 -10.61 -10.90
C ARG A 197 -11.41 -9.55 -9.98
N PHE A 198 -12.26 -8.75 -9.33
CA PHE A 198 -11.82 -7.77 -8.35
C PHE A 198 -11.10 -8.45 -7.17
N SER A 199 -11.71 -9.47 -6.58
CA SER A 199 -11.14 -10.18 -5.42
C SER A 199 -9.84 -10.90 -5.77
N VAL A 200 -9.75 -11.54 -6.95
CA VAL A 200 -8.51 -12.17 -7.46
C VAL A 200 -7.39 -11.13 -7.62
N ASN A 201 -7.67 -9.99 -8.26
CA ASN A 201 -6.68 -8.93 -8.44
C ASN A 201 -6.17 -8.40 -7.10
N HIS A 202 -7.07 -8.24 -6.13
CA HIS A 202 -6.69 -7.83 -4.78
C HIS A 202 -5.92 -8.91 -4.01
N ALA A 203 -6.27 -10.19 -4.16
CA ALA A 203 -5.52 -11.29 -3.57
C ALA A 203 -4.08 -11.35 -4.12
N LEU A 204 -3.91 -11.25 -5.45
CA LEU A 204 -2.61 -11.18 -6.10
C LEU A 204 -1.79 -9.98 -5.61
N HIS A 205 -2.41 -8.81 -5.48
CA HIS A 205 -1.77 -7.63 -4.91
C HIS A 205 -1.31 -7.87 -3.47
N ASN A 206 -2.14 -8.49 -2.62
CA ASN A 206 -1.79 -8.82 -1.24
C ASN A 206 -0.64 -9.84 -1.16
N ILE A 207 -0.64 -10.87 -2.01
CA ILE A 207 0.46 -11.84 -2.11
C ILE A 207 1.76 -11.12 -2.51
N LYS A 208 1.70 -10.23 -3.50
CA LYS A 208 2.87 -9.42 -3.89
C LYS A 208 3.37 -8.53 -2.76
N MET A 209 2.46 -7.92 -1.99
CA MET A 209 2.82 -7.14 -0.80
C MET A 209 3.52 -8.01 0.27
N MET A 210 3.04 -9.24 0.49
CA MET A 210 3.66 -10.21 1.40
C MET A 210 5.05 -10.62 0.93
N THR A 211 5.23 -10.93 -0.35
CA THR A 211 6.55 -11.23 -0.94
C THR A 211 7.51 -10.05 -0.80
N ASN A 212 7.06 -8.84 -1.12
CA ASN A 212 7.86 -7.62 -0.93
C ASN A 212 8.20 -7.40 0.55
N CYS A 213 7.34 -7.77 1.49
CA CYS A 213 7.63 -7.66 2.92
C CYS A 213 8.82 -8.54 3.35
N LEU A 214 9.13 -9.61 2.64
CA LEU A 214 10.28 -10.47 2.91
C LEU A 214 11.52 -10.02 2.13
N GLN A 215 11.35 -9.58 0.89
CA GLN A 215 12.47 -9.34 -0.03
C GLN A 215 12.89 -7.87 -0.14
N ALA A 216 11.99 -6.92 0.10
CA ALA A 216 12.28 -5.50 -0.09
C ALA A 216 13.24 -5.00 0.99
N SER A 217 14.09 -4.05 0.59
CA SER A 217 14.97 -3.38 1.55
C SER A 217 14.18 -2.67 2.64
N GLU A 218 14.73 -2.59 3.84
CA GLU A 218 14.10 -1.89 4.96
C GLU A 218 13.80 -0.42 4.60
N LEU A 219 14.71 0.22 3.85
CA LEU A 219 14.46 1.55 3.31
C LEU A 219 13.25 1.58 2.36
N THR A 220 13.11 0.61 1.46
CA THR A 220 11.95 0.54 0.54
C THR A 220 10.64 0.41 1.31
N VAL A 221 10.62 -0.39 2.38
CA VAL A 221 9.43 -0.57 3.23
C VAL A 221 9.02 0.74 3.93
N VAL A 222 10.00 1.46 4.47
CA VAL A 222 9.80 2.80 5.05
C VAL A 222 9.25 3.77 4.01
N GLN A 223 9.88 3.81 2.83
CA GLN A 223 9.52 4.75 1.77
C GLN A 223 8.13 4.50 1.20
N ASP A 224 7.74 3.25 0.97
CA ASP A 224 6.39 2.87 0.52
C ASP A 224 5.31 3.39 1.49
N SER A 225 5.57 3.21 2.79
CA SER A 225 4.70 3.72 3.85
C SER A 225 4.64 5.24 3.85
N TRP A 226 5.77 5.91 3.60
CA TRP A 226 5.83 7.36 3.49
C TRP A 226 5.06 7.90 2.29
N GLN A 227 5.20 7.29 1.10
CA GLN A 227 4.53 7.75 -0.12
C GLN A 227 3.03 7.91 0.08
N ARG A 228 2.40 6.95 0.78
CA ARG A 228 0.97 6.97 1.06
C ARG A 228 0.52 8.21 1.85
N ARG A 229 1.34 8.72 2.77
CA ARG A 229 0.98 9.84 3.67
C ARG A 229 1.56 11.19 3.26
N ARG A 230 2.65 11.21 2.46
CA ARG A 230 3.26 12.45 1.95
C ARG A 230 2.30 13.33 1.15
N GLY A 231 1.33 12.72 0.47
CA GLY A 231 0.26 13.43 -0.23
C GLY A 231 -0.50 14.40 0.68
N CYS A 232 -0.74 14.02 1.94
CA CYS A 232 -1.46 14.83 2.91
C CYS A 232 -0.72 16.15 3.23
N ILE A 233 0.60 16.10 3.45
CA ILE A 233 1.40 17.31 3.73
C ILE A 233 1.32 18.29 2.56
N ARG A 234 1.38 17.78 1.32
CA ARG A 234 1.25 18.63 0.11
C ARG A 234 -0.13 19.28 0.02
N THR A 235 -1.20 18.52 0.28
CA THR A 235 -2.57 19.04 0.24
C THR A 235 -2.80 20.08 1.32
N MET A 236 -2.32 19.86 2.55
CA MET A 236 -2.43 20.82 3.65
C MET A 236 -1.65 22.10 3.35
N LEU A 237 -0.42 21.99 2.85
CA LEU A 237 0.38 23.14 2.42
C LEU A 237 -0.36 23.99 1.38
N GLN A 238 -0.94 23.34 0.37
CA GLN A 238 -1.71 24.01 -0.68
C GLN A 238 -2.95 24.69 -0.11
N SER A 239 -3.69 24.01 0.76
CA SER A 239 -4.85 24.59 1.45
C SER A 239 -4.48 25.82 2.28
N THR A 240 -3.37 25.80 3.04
CA THR A 240 -2.91 26.98 3.80
C THR A 240 -2.58 28.15 2.87
N VAL A 241 -1.93 27.89 1.74
CA VAL A 241 -1.63 28.93 0.73
C VAL A 241 -2.91 29.51 0.14
N GLU A 242 -3.91 28.68 -0.17
CA GLU A 242 -5.22 29.13 -0.66
C GLU A 242 -5.92 30.00 0.38
N LYS A 243 -6.01 29.54 1.64
CA LYS A 243 -6.63 30.30 2.74
C LYS A 243 -5.95 31.66 3.00
N LEU A 244 -4.64 31.77 2.78
CA LEU A 244 -3.88 33.02 2.86
C LEU A 244 -4.10 33.94 1.63
N ASN A 245 -4.27 33.35 0.44
CA ASN A 245 -4.33 34.08 -0.83
C ASN A 245 -5.74 34.39 -1.32
N LEU A 246 -6.80 33.94 -0.65
CA LEU A 246 -8.19 34.27 -1.00
C LEU A 246 -8.39 35.79 -0.99
N SER A 247 -8.17 36.41 -2.14
CA SER A 247 -8.68 37.73 -2.50
C SER A 247 -10.18 37.59 -2.70
N THR A 248 -10.94 38.60 -2.27
CA THR A 248 -12.40 38.71 -2.31
C THR A 248 -13.03 38.57 -3.71
N ASN A 249 -12.25 38.25 -4.75
CA ASN A 249 -12.64 38.29 -6.17
C ASN A 249 -12.68 36.92 -6.87
N SER A 250 -12.67 35.79 -6.15
CA SER A 250 -12.74 34.48 -6.83
C SER A 250 -14.16 34.17 -7.30
N THR A 251 -14.41 34.35 -8.59
CA THR A 251 -15.69 34.14 -9.29
C THR A 251 -16.10 32.66 -9.44
N SER A 252 -15.55 31.74 -8.65
CA SER A 252 -15.94 30.31 -8.68
C SER A 252 -17.04 29.94 -7.67
N ALA A 253 -17.75 30.93 -7.12
CA ALA A 253 -18.78 30.79 -6.11
C ALA A 253 -20.15 30.33 -6.67
N LYS A 254 -20.19 29.37 -7.61
CA LYS A 254 -21.48 28.86 -8.13
C LYS A 254 -21.91 27.50 -7.60
N TYR A 255 -21.06 26.76 -6.89
CA TYR A 255 -21.41 25.40 -6.42
C TYR A 255 -20.87 25.01 -5.04
N GLN A 256 -20.38 25.95 -4.23
CA GLN A 256 -20.00 25.66 -2.84
C GLN A 256 -21.08 26.15 -1.87
N ALA A 257 -21.59 25.25 -1.04
CA ALA A 257 -22.62 25.53 -0.03
C ALA A 257 -22.12 26.43 1.12
N GLN A 258 -20.82 26.69 1.18
CA GLN A 258 -20.15 27.56 2.14
C GLN A 258 -19.06 28.35 1.39
N PRO A 259 -18.88 29.65 1.64
CA PRO A 259 -17.76 30.39 1.08
C PRO A 259 -16.42 29.81 1.58
N PRO A 260 -15.37 29.81 0.74
CA PRO A 260 -14.07 29.29 1.15
C PRO A 260 -13.50 30.08 2.34
N GLU A 261 -13.14 29.37 3.40
CA GLU A 261 -12.66 29.92 4.66
C GLU A 261 -11.32 30.65 4.46
N LYS A 262 -11.31 31.97 4.65
CA LYS A 262 -10.11 32.81 4.58
C LYS A 262 -9.58 33.09 5.98
N PHE A 263 -8.26 33.23 6.15
CA PHE A 263 -7.69 33.77 7.39
C PHE A 263 -7.93 35.28 7.50
N VAL A 264 -8.59 35.74 8.57
CA VAL A 264 -9.06 37.13 8.72
C VAL A 264 -8.30 37.90 9.83
N GLY A 265 -7.83 37.22 10.89
CA GLY A 265 -7.09 37.87 11.99
C GLY A 265 -5.59 38.04 11.69
N GLU A 266 -5.01 39.20 12.03
CA GLU A 266 -3.58 39.50 11.76
C GLU A 266 -2.65 38.45 12.38
N THR A 267 -2.84 38.11 13.67
CA THR A 267 -2.04 37.08 14.34
C THR A 267 -2.22 35.71 13.70
N VAL A 268 -3.45 35.36 13.30
CA VAL A 268 -3.76 34.08 12.61
C VAL A 268 -3.08 34.03 11.24
N ILE A 269 -3.09 35.13 10.49
CA ILE A 269 -2.40 35.26 9.21
C ILE A 269 -0.89 35.12 9.40
N GLN A 270 -0.32 35.73 10.44
CA GLN A 270 1.11 35.60 10.76
C GLN A 270 1.49 34.16 11.13
N LEU A 271 0.72 33.52 12.02
CA LEU A 271 0.91 32.11 12.36
C LEU A 271 0.79 31.21 11.14
N ALA A 272 -0.23 31.39 10.30
CA ALA A 272 -0.40 30.63 9.07
C ALA A 272 0.77 30.81 8.09
N LYS A 273 1.31 32.04 7.94
CA LYS A 273 2.53 32.31 7.14
C LYS A 273 3.74 31.57 7.71
N LEU A 274 3.90 31.52 9.03
CA LEU A 274 5.01 30.82 9.70
C LEU A 274 4.84 29.29 9.70
N THR A 275 3.63 28.77 9.54
CA THR A 275 3.39 27.34 9.31
C THR A 275 3.87 26.87 7.94
N LEU A 276 3.84 27.72 6.90
CA LEU A 276 4.30 27.38 5.55
C LEU A 276 5.74 26.84 5.50
N PRO A 277 6.77 27.52 6.06
CA PRO A 277 8.13 26.99 6.06
C PRO A 277 8.25 25.67 6.85
N ILE A 278 7.52 25.50 7.96
CA ILE A 278 7.49 24.25 8.72
C ILE A 278 6.98 23.10 7.84
N MET A 279 5.81 23.24 7.22
CA MET A 279 5.24 22.23 6.32
C MET A 279 6.15 21.93 5.11
N LYS A 280 6.81 22.96 4.56
CA LYS A 280 7.79 22.79 3.47
C LYS A 280 8.98 21.96 3.92
N LEU A 281 9.52 22.20 5.11
CA LEU A 281 10.63 21.43 5.68
C LEU A 281 10.22 19.98 5.93
N CYS A 282 9.04 19.73 6.51
CA CYS A 282 8.49 18.38 6.66
C CYS A 282 8.41 17.65 5.30
N LYS A 283 7.84 18.30 4.29
CA LYS A 283 7.72 17.75 2.93
C LYS A 283 9.09 17.41 2.33
N ILE A 284 10.06 18.31 2.48
CA ILE A 284 11.42 18.17 1.93
C ILE A 284 12.17 17.03 2.63
N PHE A 285 12.01 16.87 3.95
CA PHE A 285 12.60 15.75 4.70
C PHE A 285 12.20 14.40 4.12
N PHE A 286 10.89 14.12 4.07
CA PHE A 286 10.42 12.84 3.54
C PHE A 286 10.72 12.70 2.05
N ALA A 287 10.81 13.80 1.30
CA ALA A 287 11.23 13.77 -0.11
C ALA A 287 12.69 13.34 -0.27
N LYS A 288 13.59 13.85 0.57
CA LYS A 288 15.03 13.59 0.52
C LYS A 288 15.36 12.12 0.72
N PHE A 289 14.64 11.46 1.60
CA PHE A 289 14.86 10.06 1.94
C PHE A 289 13.89 9.10 1.26
N SER A 290 13.21 9.52 0.18
CA SER A 290 12.31 8.70 -0.64
C SER A 290 12.99 8.12 -1.88
N ASN A 291 12.20 7.43 -2.73
CA ASN A 291 12.58 6.84 -4.02
C ASN A 291 13.31 7.79 -5.00
N ARG A 292 13.22 9.11 -4.80
CA ARG A 292 13.88 10.13 -5.63
C ARG A 292 15.16 10.70 -5.01
N GLY A 293 15.54 10.23 -3.83
CA GLY A 293 16.73 10.66 -3.10
C GLY A 293 17.50 9.45 -2.62
N LEU A 294 17.55 9.20 -1.31
CA LEU A 294 18.38 8.14 -0.71
C LEU A 294 18.21 6.73 -1.32
N ALA A 295 17.06 6.42 -1.93
CA ALA A 295 16.88 5.14 -2.63
C ALA A 295 17.82 4.94 -3.84
N LEU A 296 18.36 6.03 -4.41
CA LEU A 296 19.29 5.97 -5.54
C LEU A 296 20.66 5.41 -5.12
N GLU A 297 20.97 5.47 -3.83
CA GLU A 297 22.27 5.12 -3.25
C GLU A 297 22.49 3.61 -3.07
N ARG A 298 21.70 2.74 -3.71
CA ARG A 298 21.88 1.27 -3.73
C ARG A 298 22.20 0.64 -2.35
N LEU A 299 21.41 0.98 -1.34
CA LEU A 299 21.57 0.44 0.02
C LEU A 299 21.28 -1.06 0.11
N PRO A 300 21.87 -1.77 1.10
CA PRO A 300 21.57 -3.18 1.34
C PRO A 300 20.10 -3.41 1.73
N ASN A 301 19.64 -4.65 1.56
CA ASN A 301 18.26 -5.03 1.89
C ASN A 301 17.99 -5.00 3.40
N PHE A 302 19.00 -5.33 4.20
CA PHE A 302 18.91 -5.40 5.65
C PHE A 302 19.98 -4.53 6.27
N THR A 303 19.60 -3.84 7.32
CA THR A 303 20.44 -3.02 8.18
C THR A 303 20.37 -3.56 9.61
N GLU A 304 21.19 -3.04 10.50
CA GLU A 304 21.15 -3.37 11.93
C GLU A 304 20.05 -2.58 12.69
N ILE A 305 19.06 -1.99 12.00
CA ILE A 305 17.90 -1.37 12.66
C ILE A 305 17.04 -2.44 13.35
N SER A 306 16.51 -2.21 14.56
CA SER A 306 15.57 -3.15 15.16
C SER A 306 14.17 -3.04 14.57
N SER A 307 13.31 -4.01 14.84
CA SER A 307 11.88 -3.94 14.49
C SER A 307 11.17 -2.74 15.10
N GLY A 308 11.44 -2.42 16.37
CA GLY A 308 10.84 -1.25 17.03
C GLY A 308 11.26 0.06 16.36
N GLN A 309 12.56 0.22 16.12
CA GLN A 309 13.10 1.39 15.42
C GLN A 309 12.57 1.49 13.98
N LEU A 310 12.44 0.36 13.28
CA LEU A 310 11.89 0.32 11.93
C LEU A 310 10.40 0.73 11.93
N GLU A 311 9.62 0.28 12.91
CA GLU A 311 8.22 0.67 13.06
C GLU A 311 8.08 2.18 13.33
N ASP A 312 8.90 2.73 14.23
CA ASP A 312 8.95 4.17 14.51
C ASP A 312 9.24 4.98 13.23
N LEU A 313 10.24 4.54 12.46
CA LEU A 313 10.62 5.20 11.22
C LEU A 313 9.50 5.12 10.17
N VAL A 314 8.84 3.97 10.04
CA VAL A 314 7.70 3.76 9.14
C VAL A 314 6.52 4.68 9.51
N ASN A 315 6.24 4.84 10.80
CA ASN A 315 5.10 5.61 11.30
C ASN A 315 5.35 7.12 11.40
N SER A 316 6.62 7.56 11.37
CA SER A 316 7.04 8.96 11.54
C SER A 316 6.24 9.99 10.73
N VAL A 317 6.02 9.77 9.42
CA VAL A 317 5.23 10.69 8.58
C VAL A 317 3.78 10.79 9.03
N GLY A 318 3.22 9.72 9.64
CA GLY A 318 1.87 9.71 10.17
C GLY A 318 1.75 10.68 11.35
N HIS A 319 2.67 10.55 12.30
CA HIS A 319 2.73 11.46 13.44
C HIS A 319 2.92 12.92 13.02
N VAL A 320 3.78 13.19 12.04
CA VAL A 320 3.94 14.55 11.50
C VAL A 320 2.67 15.05 10.81
N VAL A 321 1.98 14.21 10.03
CA VAL A 321 0.71 14.59 9.39
C VAL A 321 -0.37 14.89 10.43
N ASP A 322 -0.42 14.13 11.51
CA ASP A 322 -1.40 14.31 12.57
C ASP A 322 -1.13 15.60 13.35
N ASP A 323 0.13 15.90 13.67
CA ASP A 323 0.53 17.17 14.30
C ASP A 323 0.25 18.37 13.37
N ILE A 324 0.52 18.28 12.06
CA ILE A 324 0.15 19.35 11.10
C ILE A 324 -1.38 19.53 11.03
N ARG A 325 -2.14 18.44 11.07
CA ARG A 325 -3.61 18.52 11.06
C ARG A 325 -4.13 19.21 12.30
N GLN A 326 -3.59 18.89 13.48
CA GLN A 326 -3.94 19.58 14.72
C GLN A 326 -3.57 21.06 14.65
N LEU A 327 -2.38 21.40 14.14
CA LEU A 327 -1.97 22.79 13.96
C LEU A 327 -2.95 23.58 13.06
N MET A 328 -3.37 22.97 11.95
CA MET A 328 -4.36 23.56 11.04
C MET A 328 -5.75 23.70 11.67
N LEU A 329 -6.13 22.77 12.56
CA LEU A 329 -7.37 22.84 13.31
C LEU A 329 -7.36 24.04 14.26
N HIS A 330 -6.28 24.23 15.05
CA HIS A 330 -6.15 25.39 15.93
C HIS A 330 -6.11 26.71 15.16
N LEU A 331 -5.47 26.75 13.98
CA LEU A 331 -5.55 27.93 13.11
C LEU A 331 -6.98 28.24 12.65
N SER A 332 -7.84 27.23 12.49
CA SER A 332 -9.26 27.42 12.13
C SER A 332 -10.09 27.91 13.32
N PHE A 333 -9.87 27.35 14.53
CA PHE A 333 -10.49 27.84 15.76
C PHE A 333 -10.10 29.29 16.06
N ALA A 334 -8.82 29.62 16.00
CA ALA A 334 -8.32 31.00 16.13
C ALA A 334 -8.90 31.96 15.06
N ASN A 335 -9.36 31.41 13.93
CA ASN A 335 -10.01 32.17 12.86
C ASN A 335 -11.54 32.29 13.03
N GLY A 336 -12.08 31.88 14.19
CA GLY A 336 -13.50 32.00 14.53
C GLY A 336 -14.38 30.84 14.05
N HIS A 337 -13.81 29.67 13.72
CA HIS A 337 -14.60 28.51 13.35
C HIS A 337 -15.41 27.97 14.55
N PRO A 338 -16.72 27.71 14.41
CA PRO A 338 -17.53 27.17 15.49
C PRO A 338 -17.02 25.80 15.97
N GLY A 339 -17.02 25.58 17.29
CA GLY A 339 -16.76 24.26 17.89
C GLY A 339 -15.39 24.07 18.56
N GLY A 340 -14.61 25.12 18.76
CA GLY A 340 -13.39 25.07 19.57
C GLY A 340 -12.76 26.44 19.78
N ASP A 341 -11.84 26.49 20.74
CA ASP A 341 -10.93 27.61 20.98
C ASP A 341 -9.49 27.14 20.74
N ALA A 342 -8.57 28.06 20.49
CA ALA A 342 -7.17 27.77 20.34
C ALA A 342 -6.36 28.69 21.24
N THR A 343 -5.52 28.10 22.08
CA THR A 343 -4.67 28.85 22.99
C THR A 343 -3.25 29.00 22.45
N SER A 344 -2.51 29.97 23.00
CA SER A 344 -1.05 30.07 22.81
C SER A 344 -0.31 28.78 23.19
N GLU A 345 -0.78 28.08 24.24
CA GLU A 345 -0.20 26.81 24.69
C GLU A 345 -0.39 25.70 23.65
N ASP A 346 -1.56 25.61 23.01
CA ASP A 346 -1.83 24.61 21.96
C ASP A 346 -0.88 24.74 20.78
N PHE A 347 -0.70 25.97 20.28
CA PHE A 347 0.24 26.26 19.19
C PHE A 347 1.68 25.89 19.58
N THR A 348 2.10 26.29 20.78
CA THR A 348 3.46 26.03 21.28
C THR A 348 3.72 24.55 21.47
N ARG A 349 2.75 23.81 22.05
CA ARG A 349 2.82 22.36 22.26
C ARG A 349 2.98 21.61 20.95
N ILE A 350 2.16 21.94 19.94
CA ILE A 350 2.22 21.26 18.64
C ILE A 350 3.49 21.62 17.88
N ALA A 351 3.97 22.86 17.93
CA ALA A 351 5.23 23.25 17.32
C ALA A 351 6.41 22.48 17.95
N LYS A 352 6.46 22.35 19.27
CA LYS A 352 7.47 21.52 19.96
C LYS A 352 7.36 20.05 19.57
N SER A 353 6.14 19.50 19.53
CA SER A 353 5.88 18.12 19.07
C SER A 353 6.38 17.90 17.64
N LEU A 354 6.04 18.79 16.70
CA LEU A 354 6.48 18.70 15.31
C LEU A 354 8.00 18.61 15.18
N LYS A 355 8.75 19.37 15.98
CA LYS A 355 10.21 19.30 15.99
C LYS A 355 10.69 17.94 16.51
N SER A 356 10.16 17.47 17.65
CA SER A 356 10.60 16.22 18.26
C SER A 356 10.26 14.98 17.42
N ARG A 357 9.20 15.04 16.59
CA ARG A 357 8.85 13.96 15.64
C ARG A 357 9.99 13.59 14.68
N PHE A 358 10.95 14.49 14.44
CA PHE A 358 12.08 14.24 13.55
C PHE A 358 13.34 13.75 14.26
N GLU A 359 13.42 13.78 15.59
CA GLU A 359 14.61 13.37 16.33
C GLU A 359 14.96 11.89 16.08
N SER A 360 13.98 11.00 16.28
CA SER A 360 14.16 9.57 16.00
C SER A 360 14.42 9.29 14.51
N PRO A 361 13.62 9.78 13.55
CA PRO A 361 13.89 9.58 12.12
C PRO A 361 15.26 10.09 11.65
N LEU A 362 15.69 11.27 12.12
CA LEU A 362 17.03 11.79 11.81
C LEU A 362 18.12 10.88 12.33
N PHE A 363 18.01 10.49 13.60
CA PHE A 363 18.97 9.59 14.23
C PHE A 363 19.07 8.26 13.47
N LEU A 364 17.94 7.62 13.18
CA LEU A 364 17.90 6.33 12.51
C LEU A 364 18.47 6.40 11.08
N VAL A 365 18.17 7.47 10.34
CA VAL A 365 18.73 7.70 8.99
C VAL A 365 20.25 7.91 9.03
N LEU A 366 20.73 8.73 9.97
CA LEU A 366 22.15 9.01 10.15
C LEU A 366 22.94 7.78 10.63
N MET A 367 22.32 6.94 11.47
CA MET A 367 22.99 5.80 12.08
C MET A 367 22.99 4.56 11.18
N TYR A 368 21.84 4.23 10.56
CA TYR A 368 21.65 2.93 9.91
C TYR A 368 21.62 2.98 8.38
N PHE A 369 21.40 4.15 7.77
CA PHE A 369 21.25 4.22 6.30
C PHE A 369 22.37 5.01 5.63
N ILE A 370 22.69 6.21 6.12
CA ILE A 370 23.74 7.05 5.52
C ILE A 370 25.12 6.36 5.49
N PRO A 371 25.58 5.67 6.57
CA PRO A 371 26.88 4.99 6.56
C PRO A 371 26.96 3.82 5.57
N LEU A 372 25.80 3.31 5.13
CA LEU A 372 25.72 2.18 4.20
C LEU A 372 25.70 2.61 2.73
N ILE A 373 25.74 3.91 2.44
CA ILE A 373 25.83 4.43 1.06
C ILE A 373 27.20 4.04 0.48
N PRO A 374 27.25 3.29 -0.63
CA PRO A 374 28.50 2.99 -1.33
C PRO A 374 29.13 4.29 -1.84
N ASP A 375 30.45 4.43 -1.71
CA ASP A 375 31.21 5.57 -2.27
C ASP A 375 32.28 5.08 -3.26
N PRO A 376 31.87 4.49 -4.41
CA PRO A 376 32.82 3.92 -5.37
C PRO A 376 33.70 4.99 -6.03
N ASP A 377 33.17 6.21 -6.18
CA ASP A 377 33.80 7.31 -6.92
C ASP A 377 34.51 8.32 -5.99
N GLY A 378 34.52 8.09 -4.67
CA GLY A 378 35.11 9.01 -3.68
C GLY A 378 34.41 10.37 -3.60
N LEU A 379 33.13 10.43 -3.99
CA LEU A 379 32.31 11.64 -4.03
C LEU A 379 31.83 12.08 -2.65
N ASN A 380 32.12 11.28 -1.61
CA ASN A 380 31.79 11.57 -0.23
C ASN A 380 30.29 11.83 -0.02
N VAL A 381 29.47 11.02 -0.68
CA VAL A 381 28.00 11.11 -0.67
C VAL A 381 27.45 11.05 0.75
N GLN A 382 28.08 10.25 1.62
CA GLN A 382 27.75 10.17 3.04
C GLN A 382 27.84 11.54 3.72
N LYS A 383 28.95 12.27 3.52
CA LYS A 383 29.12 13.62 4.06
C LYS A 383 28.08 14.59 3.52
N TYR A 384 27.72 14.49 2.24
CA TYR A 384 26.66 15.30 1.66
C TYR A 384 25.32 15.11 2.40
N TYR A 385 24.90 13.86 2.63
CA TYR A 385 23.66 13.58 3.36
C TYR A 385 23.74 14.01 4.83
N THR A 386 24.86 13.77 5.50
CA THR A 386 25.07 14.21 6.88
C THR A 386 24.99 15.73 7.01
N SER A 387 25.70 16.48 6.15
CA SER A 387 25.63 17.94 6.12
C SER A 387 24.21 18.44 5.80
N TRP A 388 23.50 17.77 4.89
CA TRP A 388 22.12 18.10 4.58
C TRP A 388 21.20 17.92 5.79
N CYS A 389 21.34 16.84 6.57
CA CYS A 389 20.59 16.62 7.81
C CYS A 389 20.81 17.74 8.82
N VAL A 390 22.06 18.17 9.00
CA VAL A 390 22.41 19.27 9.91
C VAL A 390 21.77 20.59 9.46
N THR A 391 21.91 20.94 8.17
CA THR A 391 21.29 22.15 7.62
C THR A 391 19.78 22.12 7.78
N TRP A 392 19.13 21.01 7.45
CA TRP A 392 17.68 20.84 7.58
C TRP A 392 17.23 20.99 9.04
N ASN A 393 17.93 20.35 9.98
CA ASN A 393 17.59 20.42 11.41
C ASN A 393 17.70 21.85 11.96
N ASN A 394 18.73 22.60 11.54
CA ASN A 394 18.89 24.01 11.91
C ASN A 394 17.76 24.88 11.34
N GLN A 395 17.40 24.67 10.07
CA GLN A 395 16.27 25.39 9.44
C GLN A 395 14.94 25.08 10.14
N MET A 396 14.70 23.82 10.51
CA MET A 396 13.52 23.41 11.26
C MET A 396 13.50 24.06 12.65
N ALA A 397 14.62 24.07 13.37
CA ALA A 397 14.72 24.72 14.67
C ALA A 397 14.43 26.23 14.60
N VAL A 398 14.94 26.93 13.58
CA VAL A 398 14.66 28.36 13.37
C VAL A 398 13.18 28.59 13.01
N ALA A 399 12.60 27.79 12.11
CA ALA A 399 11.20 27.91 11.73
C ALA A 399 10.26 27.72 12.94
N ILE A 400 10.54 26.71 13.77
CA ILE A 400 9.77 26.42 14.99
C ILE A 400 9.93 27.53 16.02
N LYS A 401 11.16 28.04 16.23
CA LYS A 401 11.40 29.17 17.14
C LYS A 401 10.61 30.41 16.73
N ASN A 402 10.64 30.76 15.43
CA ASN A 402 9.91 31.92 14.92
C ASN A 402 8.40 31.76 15.07
N PHE A 403 7.88 30.56 14.81
CA PHE A 403 6.47 30.23 15.01
C PHE A 403 6.06 30.37 16.49
N ILE A 404 6.82 29.76 17.41
CA ILE A 404 6.55 29.83 18.86
C ILE A 404 6.55 31.27 19.36
N HIS A 405 7.51 32.09 18.92
CA HIS A 405 7.58 33.50 19.33
C HIS A 405 6.31 34.28 19.02
N VAL A 406 5.70 34.05 17.85
CA VAL A 406 4.41 34.67 17.50
C VAL A 406 3.25 34.00 18.23
N ALA A 407 3.29 32.68 18.42
CA ALA A 407 2.27 31.96 19.17
C ALA A 407 2.19 32.44 20.63
N GLU A 408 3.31 32.72 21.29
CA GLU A 408 3.37 33.27 22.65
C GLU A 408 2.69 34.64 22.77
N SER A 409 2.67 35.42 21.69
CA SER A 409 1.98 36.72 21.63
C SER A 409 0.49 36.61 21.24
N TYR A 410 0.00 35.41 20.93
CA TYR A 410 -1.41 35.18 20.67
C TYR A 410 -2.19 35.33 21.97
N ILE A 411 -3.03 36.37 22.03
CA ILE A 411 -3.94 36.62 23.14
C ILE A 411 -5.20 35.80 22.87
N ASP A 412 -5.54 34.90 23.79
CA ASP A 412 -6.80 34.15 23.77
C ASP A 412 -7.95 35.15 23.61
N ILE A 413 -8.66 35.11 22.48
CA ILE A 413 -9.86 35.92 22.29
C ILE A 413 -10.99 35.10 22.91
N PRO A 414 -11.58 35.54 24.05
CA PRO A 414 -12.59 34.77 24.76
C PRO A 414 -13.90 34.59 23.99
#